data_AF-A0A3D0I314-F1
#
_entry.id   AF-A0A3D0I314-F1
#
_cell.length_a   1.000
_cell.length_b   1.000
_cell.length_c   1.000
_cell.angle_alpha   90.00
_cell.angle_beta   90.00
_cell.angle_gamma   90.00
#
_symmetry.space_group_name_H-M   'P 1'
#
loop_
_entity.id
_entity.type
_entity.pdbx_description
1 polymer ?
#
loop_
_entity_poly.entity_id
_entity_poly.type
_entity_poly.pdbx_seq_one_letter_code
_entity_poly.pdbx_strand_id
1 'polypeptide(L)'
;MELQEILETTGTCRFYARESVPAATLVRVLDAARYAPSGGNRHPVRLVAVRDPDKRRQLAAWYLPLWKAYLKNVRAALPAAGSVPKLLANADHFAEHLAEVPVLIVVCAVLSDLYATDRGLGRLSIVGGASVYPAVQNLLLKAREEGLGTA
;
A
#
# COMPACT_ATOMS: atom_id res chain seq x y z
N MET A 1 7.10 -20.32 5.06
CA MET A 1 6.21 -20.44 3.90
C MET A 1 7.08 -20.57 2.67
N GLU A 2 6.69 -21.39 1.71
CA GLU A 2 7.38 -21.44 0.43
C GLU A 2 7.00 -20.22 -0.43
N LEU A 3 7.87 -19.81 -1.36
CA LEU A 3 7.64 -18.62 -2.18
C LEU A 3 6.30 -18.68 -2.94
N GLN A 4 5.94 -19.84 -3.47
CA GLN A 4 4.68 -20.04 -4.20
C GLN A 4 3.47 -19.72 -3.30
N GLU A 5 3.46 -20.24 -2.07
CA GLU A 5 2.39 -20.00 -1.10
C GLU A 5 2.28 -18.51 -0.78
N ILE A 6 3.41 -17.82 -0.59
CA ILE A 6 3.42 -16.38 -0.33
C ILE A 6 2.78 -15.62 -1.49
N LEU A 7 3.17 -15.91 -2.73
CA LEU A 7 2.65 -15.24 -3.93
C LEU A 7 1.14 -15.43 -4.10
N GLU A 8 0.65 -16.66 -3.91
CA GLU A 8 -0.76 -17.01 -4.10
C GLU A 8 -1.66 -16.47 -2.99
N THR A 9 -1.10 -16.22 -1.81
CA THR A 9 -1.88 -15.86 -0.61
C THR A 9 -1.66 -14.43 -0.11
N THR A 10 -0.78 -13.66 -0.75
CA THR A 10 -0.64 -12.20 -0.49
C THR A 10 -1.81 -11.45 -1.13
N GLY A 11 -2.93 -11.38 -0.41
CA GLY A 11 -4.13 -10.65 -0.82
C GLY A 11 -4.29 -9.28 -0.15
N THR A 12 -5.29 -8.53 -0.60
CA THR A 12 -5.68 -7.25 0.00
C THR A 12 -6.60 -7.46 1.21
N CYS A 13 -6.06 -7.27 2.42
CA CYS A 13 -6.79 -7.31 3.69
C CYS A 13 -7.58 -6.01 3.90
N ARG A 14 -8.85 -6.15 4.32
CA ARG A 14 -9.75 -5.00 4.62
C ARG A 14 -10.19 -4.93 6.09
N PHE A 15 -9.81 -5.94 6.87
CA PHE A 15 -10.13 -6.08 8.28
C PHE A 15 -8.85 -6.45 9.01
N TYR A 16 -8.56 -5.72 10.08
CA TYR A 16 -7.32 -5.86 10.84
C TYR A 16 -7.66 -6.06 12.29
N ALA A 17 -6.94 -6.97 12.92
CA ALA A 17 -6.93 -7.05 14.36
C ALA A 17 -6.05 -5.91 14.94
N ARG A 18 -6.31 -5.52 16.19
CA ARG A 18 -5.75 -4.29 16.78
C ARG A 18 -4.42 -4.53 17.50
N GLU A 19 -3.88 -5.75 17.44
CA GLU A 19 -2.62 -6.11 18.09
C GLU A 19 -1.45 -5.34 17.46
N SER A 20 -0.52 -4.92 18.30
CA SER A 20 0.69 -4.24 17.84
C SER A 20 1.60 -5.20 17.08
N VAL A 21 2.13 -4.75 15.94
CA VAL A 21 3.21 -5.46 15.24
C VAL A 21 4.52 -5.31 16.03
N PRO A 22 5.23 -6.40 16.37
CA PRO A 22 6.53 -6.33 17.03
C PRO A 22 7.54 -5.53 16.20
N ALA A 23 8.37 -4.71 16.86
CA ALA A 23 9.33 -3.85 16.18
C ALA A 23 10.33 -4.64 15.32
N ALA A 24 10.80 -5.79 15.82
CA ALA A 24 11.72 -6.66 15.07
C ALA A 24 11.08 -7.22 13.79
N THR A 25 9.80 -7.61 13.84
CA THR A 25 9.05 -8.06 12.67
C THR A 25 8.92 -6.93 11.64
N LEU A 26 8.55 -5.73 12.10
CA LEU A 26 8.44 -4.56 11.23
C LEU A 26 9.79 -4.21 10.56
N VAL A 27 10.91 -4.30 11.28
CA VAL A 27 12.24 -4.08 10.72
C VAL A 27 12.54 -5.08 9.61
N ARG A 28 12.26 -6.37 9.78
CA ARG A 28 12.46 -7.38 8.73
C ARG A 28 11.61 -7.12 7.49
N VAL A 29 10.36 -6.71 7.69
CA VAL A 29 9.45 -6.33 6.60
C VAL A 29 9.96 -5.13 5.82
N LEU A 30 10.43 -4.09 6.51
CA LEU A 30 10.98 -2.90 5.88
C LEU A 30 12.32 -3.16 5.18
N ASP A 31 13.18 -4.02 5.74
CA ASP A 31 14.47 -4.37 5.13
C ASP A 31 14.27 -5.05 3.77
N ALA A 32 13.21 -5.85 3.58
CA ALA A 32 12.94 -6.53 2.30
C ALA A 32 12.85 -5.57 1.09
N ALA A 33 12.41 -4.33 1.31
CA ALA A 33 12.31 -3.33 0.26
C ALA A 33 13.67 -2.98 -0.38
N ARG A 34 14.79 -3.13 0.35
CA ARG A 34 16.13 -2.79 -0.15
C ARG A 34 16.62 -3.70 -1.27
N TYR A 35 16.09 -4.91 -1.34
CA TYR A 35 16.49 -5.93 -2.32
C TYR A 35 15.76 -5.76 -3.65
N ALA A 36 14.88 -4.75 -3.76
CA ALA A 36 14.22 -4.44 -5.01
C ALA A 36 15.20 -3.80 -6.02
N PRO A 37 15.03 -4.08 -7.32
CA PRO A 37 15.80 -3.40 -8.35
C PRO A 37 15.49 -1.90 -8.37
N SER A 38 16.51 -1.07 -8.62
CA SER A 38 16.34 0.36 -8.83
C SER A 38 17.21 0.87 -9.97
N GLY A 39 16.66 1.78 -10.77
CA GLY A 39 17.37 2.32 -11.94
C GLY A 39 18.66 3.02 -11.52
N GLY A 40 19.79 2.59 -12.11
CA GLY A 40 21.12 3.08 -11.73
C GLY A 40 21.50 2.80 -10.28
N ASN A 41 20.87 1.81 -9.63
CA ASN A 41 21.07 1.46 -8.23
C ASN A 41 20.89 2.64 -7.25
N ARG A 42 19.93 3.54 -7.53
CA ARG A 42 19.74 4.80 -6.79
C ARG A 42 18.90 4.67 -5.51
N HIS A 43 18.19 3.57 -5.31
CA HIS A 43 17.32 3.32 -4.15
C HIS A 43 16.40 4.52 -3.79
N PRO A 44 15.52 4.95 -4.72
CA PRO A 44 14.76 6.21 -4.62
C PRO A 44 13.56 6.11 -3.67
N VAL A 45 13.47 5.09 -2.82
CA VAL A 45 12.33 4.87 -1.93
C VAL A 45 12.69 5.25 -0.50
N ARG A 46 11.79 5.95 0.19
CA ARG A 46 11.82 6.15 1.64
C ARG A 46 10.54 5.58 2.22
N LEU A 47 10.68 4.82 3.30
CA LEU A 47 9.56 4.18 3.99
C LEU A 47 9.39 4.83 5.35
N VAL A 48 8.17 5.30 5.64
CA VAL A 48 7.82 5.86 6.94
C VAL A 48 6.79 4.97 7.59
N ALA A 49 7.18 4.29 8.66
CA ALA A 49 6.26 3.48 9.46
C ALA A 49 5.58 4.34 10.53
N VAL A 50 4.29 4.59 10.34
CA VAL A 50 3.47 5.41 11.25
C VAL A 50 2.72 4.49 12.21
N ARG A 51 3.16 4.52 13.48
CA ARG A 51 2.58 3.72 14.58
C ARG A 51 1.85 4.57 15.61
N ASP A 52 2.26 5.83 15.73
CA ASP A 52 1.67 6.84 16.60
C ASP A 52 0.17 6.98 16.31
N PRO A 53 -0.70 6.82 17.33
CA PRO A 53 -2.15 6.78 17.14
C PRO A 53 -2.72 8.12 16.67
N ASP A 54 -2.14 9.26 17.07
CA ASP A 54 -2.58 10.59 16.61
C ASP A 54 -2.25 10.78 15.14
N LYS A 55 -1.04 10.40 14.71
CA LYS A 55 -0.62 10.50 13.30
C LYS A 55 -1.43 9.55 12.41
N ARG A 56 -1.76 8.34 12.88
CA ARG A 56 -2.66 7.42 12.16
C ARG A 56 -4.07 8.00 12.01
N ARG A 57 -4.62 8.61 13.07
CA ARG A 57 -5.91 9.33 12.99
C ARG A 57 -5.85 10.49 12.00
N GLN A 58 -4.78 11.27 12.00
CA GLN A 58 -4.60 12.38 11.07
C GLN A 58 -4.52 11.91 9.60
N LEU A 59 -3.75 10.87 9.33
CA LEU A 59 -3.69 10.26 7.99
C LEU A 59 -5.06 9.75 7.54
N ALA A 60 -5.80 9.08 8.43
CA ALA A 60 -7.16 8.63 8.13
C ALA A 60 -8.11 9.80 7.82
N ALA A 61 -8.02 10.89 8.60
CA ALA A 61 -8.83 12.08 8.38
C ALA A 61 -8.54 12.77 7.04
N TRP A 62 -7.29 12.77 6.57
CA TRP A 62 -6.95 13.27 5.23
C TRP A 62 -7.36 12.34 4.10
N TYR A 63 -7.26 11.03 4.34
CA TYR A 63 -7.62 10.01 3.35
C TYR A 63 -9.13 9.91 3.10
N LEU A 64 -9.93 9.95 4.17
CA LEU A 64 -11.35 9.61 4.10
C LEU A 64 -12.17 10.50 3.13
N PRO A 65 -12.00 11.84 3.08
CA PRO A 65 -12.73 12.67 2.12
C PRO A 65 -12.43 12.32 0.66
N LEU A 66 -11.17 12.01 0.34
CA LEU A 66 -10.74 11.62 -1.01
C LEU A 66 -11.37 10.27 -1.39
N TRP A 67 -11.35 9.31 -0.47
CA TRP A 67 -12.00 8.02 -0.65
C TRP A 67 -13.51 8.18 -0.87
N LYS A 68 -14.20 8.97 -0.06
CA LYS A 68 -15.66 9.17 -0.17
C LYS A 68 -16.04 9.84 -1.50
N ALA A 69 -15.23 10.77 -1.99
CA ALA A 69 -15.40 11.35 -3.32
C ALA A 69 -15.25 10.32 -4.44
N TYR A 70 -14.19 9.49 -4.37
CA TYR A 70 -13.99 8.37 -5.30
C TYR A 70 -15.17 7.39 -5.27
N LEU A 71 -15.59 6.97 -4.08
CA LEU A 71 -16.67 6.01 -3.88
C LEU A 71 -18.02 6.53 -4.42
N LYS A 72 -18.30 7.83 -4.27
CA LYS A 72 -19.47 8.47 -4.86
C LYS A 72 -19.49 8.31 -6.38
N ASN A 73 -18.35 8.53 -7.05
CA ASN A 73 -18.23 8.38 -8.50
C ASN A 73 -18.38 6.92 -8.93
N VAL A 74 -17.78 5.98 -8.19
CA VAL A 74 -17.95 4.54 -8.46
C VAL A 74 -19.42 4.14 -8.35
N ARG A 75 -20.11 4.56 -7.28
CA ARG A 75 -21.54 4.26 -7.07
C ARG A 75 -22.42 4.86 -8.17
N ALA A 76 -22.11 6.08 -8.64
CA ALA A 76 -22.85 6.70 -9.73
C ALA A 76 -22.69 5.97 -11.07
N ALA A 77 -21.58 5.24 -11.26
CA ALA A 77 -21.32 4.42 -12.45
C ALA A 77 -21.91 3.00 -12.35
N LEU A 78 -22.44 2.59 -11.19
CA LEU A 78 -23.07 1.28 -11.04
C LEU A 78 -24.49 1.26 -11.64
N PRO A 79 -24.94 0.13 -12.21
CA PRO A 79 -26.33 -0.03 -12.64
C PRO A 79 -27.32 0.21 -11.49
N ALA A 80 -28.39 0.97 -11.75
CA ALA A 80 -29.33 1.48 -10.74
C ALA A 80 -30.07 0.41 -9.90
N ALA A 81 -30.07 -0.85 -10.33
CA ALA A 81 -30.80 -1.96 -9.69
C ALA A 81 -29.89 -2.98 -8.98
N GLY A 82 -28.58 -2.72 -8.85
CA GLY A 82 -27.63 -3.62 -8.21
C GLY A 82 -27.40 -3.31 -6.73
N SER A 83 -27.21 -4.35 -5.91
CA SER A 83 -26.65 -4.17 -4.56
C SER A 83 -25.22 -3.65 -4.65
N VAL A 84 -24.79 -2.87 -3.66
CA VAL A 84 -23.38 -2.45 -3.56
C VAL A 84 -22.51 -3.71 -3.50
N PRO A 85 -21.54 -3.89 -4.42
CA PRO A 85 -20.69 -5.06 -4.41
C PRO A 85 -20.02 -5.22 -3.05
N LYS A 86 -20.00 -6.45 -2.50
CA LYS A 86 -19.38 -6.75 -1.19
C LYS A 86 -17.93 -6.24 -1.11
N LEU A 87 -17.20 -6.31 -2.21
CA LEU A 87 -15.84 -5.76 -2.31
C LEU A 87 -15.80 -4.26 -2.01
N LEU A 88 -16.76 -3.50 -2.55
CA LEU A 88 -16.85 -2.06 -2.37
C LEU A 88 -17.26 -1.70 -0.93
N ALA A 89 -18.17 -2.48 -0.33
CA ALA A 89 -18.55 -2.33 1.07
C ALA A 89 -17.35 -2.61 2.01
N ASN A 90 -16.58 -3.67 1.75
CA ASN A 90 -15.37 -3.99 2.52
C ASN A 90 -14.29 -2.90 2.38
N ALA A 91 -14.12 -2.34 1.19
CA ALA A 91 -13.19 -1.23 0.97
C ALA A 91 -13.64 0.04 1.69
N ASP A 92 -14.95 0.32 1.70
CA ASP A 92 -15.51 1.47 2.42
C ASP A 92 -15.34 1.33 3.94
N HIS A 93 -15.60 0.13 4.47
CA HIS A 93 -15.30 -0.19 5.87
C HIS A 93 -13.82 0.04 6.19
N PHE A 94 -12.90 -0.49 5.38
CA PHE A 94 -11.47 -0.28 5.59
C PHE A 94 -11.10 1.21 5.62
N ALA A 95 -11.67 2.03 4.74
CA ALA A 95 -11.41 3.45 4.70
C ALA A 95 -11.88 4.19 5.98
N GLU A 96 -13.05 3.83 6.50
CA GLU A 96 -13.58 4.39 7.75
C GLU A 96 -12.77 3.97 8.99
N HIS A 97 -12.14 2.80 8.94
CA HIS A 97 -11.39 2.21 10.04
C HIS A 97 -9.86 2.28 9.84
N LEU A 98 -9.38 3.09 8.89
CA LEU A 98 -7.95 3.15 8.54
C LEU A 98 -7.06 3.48 9.74
N ALA A 99 -7.53 4.32 10.66
CA ALA A 99 -6.80 4.70 11.87
C ALA A 99 -6.62 3.54 12.86
N GLU A 100 -7.41 2.47 12.75
CA GLU A 100 -7.33 1.30 13.63
C GLU A 100 -6.18 0.37 13.27
N VAL A 101 -5.72 0.40 12.01
CA VAL A 101 -4.62 -0.44 11.51
C VAL A 101 -3.34 -0.10 12.28
N PRO A 102 -2.70 -1.06 12.98
CA PRO A 102 -1.63 -0.77 13.96
C PRO A 102 -0.39 -0.12 13.36
N VAL A 103 -0.16 -0.28 12.06
CA VAL A 103 0.96 0.32 11.32
C VAL A 103 0.47 0.78 9.96
N LEU A 104 0.70 2.06 9.62
CA LEU A 104 0.55 2.56 8.26
C LEU A 104 1.94 2.81 7.67
N ILE A 105 2.24 2.21 6.52
CA ILE A 105 3.50 2.46 5.81
C ILE A 105 3.25 3.49 4.72
N VAL A 106 3.86 4.66 4.85
CA VAL A 106 3.89 5.68 3.80
C VAL A 106 5.11 5.43 2.93
N VAL A 107 4.87 5.16 1.65
CA VAL A 107 5.92 4.93 0.65
C VAL A 107 6.16 6.23 -0.11
N CYS A 108 7.33 6.81 0.07
CA CYS A 108 7.73 8.05 -0.58
C CYS A 108 8.73 7.76 -1.70
N ALA A 109 8.48 8.31 -2.88
CA ALA A 109 9.44 8.31 -3.98
C ALA A 109 10.26 9.61 -3.96
N VAL A 110 11.58 9.49 -3.92
CA VAL A 110 12.52 10.60 -4.09
C VAL A 110 12.66 10.87 -5.59
N LEU A 111 11.90 11.83 -6.08
CA LEU A 111 11.74 12.06 -7.53
C LEU A 111 13.05 12.39 -8.26
N SER A 112 13.99 13.06 -7.58
CA SER A 112 15.34 13.34 -8.10
C SER A 112 16.14 12.06 -8.39
N ASP A 113 15.86 11.00 -7.64
CA ASP A 113 16.61 9.75 -7.68
C ASP A 113 15.93 8.73 -8.59
N LEU A 114 14.70 9.00 -9.06
CA LEU A 114 14.03 8.15 -10.05
C LEU A 114 14.71 8.26 -11.42
N TYR A 115 15.09 7.11 -11.96
CA TYR A 115 15.66 6.99 -13.30
C TYR A 115 14.62 6.45 -14.30
N ALA A 116 13.70 7.33 -14.69
CA ALA A 116 12.67 7.01 -15.68
C ALA A 116 13.18 7.33 -17.09
N THR A 117 13.50 6.29 -17.87
CA THR A 117 14.07 6.40 -19.22
C THR A 117 13.04 6.81 -20.28
N ASP A 118 11.76 6.71 -19.96
CA ASP A 118 10.66 7.05 -20.87
C ASP A 118 10.06 8.44 -20.63
N ARG A 119 10.81 9.32 -19.95
CA ARG A 119 10.45 10.73 -19.80
C ARG A 119 10.38 11.41 -21.17
N GLY A 120 9.35 12.24 -21.35
CA GLY A 120 9.22 13.07 -22.55
C GLY A 120 8.67 12.37 -23.79
N LEU A 121 8.25 11.11 -23.70
CA LEU A 121 7.74 10.35 -24.87
C LEU A 121 6.28 10.68 -25.26
N GLY A 122 5.69 11.75 -24.73
CA GLY A 122 4.31 12.14 -25.04
C GLY A 122 3.23 11.11 -24.64
N ARG A 123 3.59 10.12 -23.82
CA ARG A 123 2.71 9.08 -23.28
C ARG A 123 2.86 8.96 -21.76
N LEU A 124 1.93 8.25 -21.12
CA LEU A 124 2.08 7.87 -19.72
C LEU A 124 3.40 7.10 -19.52
N SER A 125 4.14 7.47 -18.49
CA SER A 125 5.38 6.79 -18.12
C SER A 125 5.06 5.41 -17.52
N ILE A 126 5.64 4.39 -18.12
CA ILE A 126 5.64 3.00 -17.63
C ILE A 126 6.81 2.82 -16.66
N VAL A 127 7.96 3.45 -16.93
CA VAL A 127 9.21 3.27 -16.16
C VAL A 127 9.21 4.09 -14.86
N GLY A 128 8.40 5.14 -14.75
CA GLY A 128 8.38 6.08 -13.62
C GLY A 128 8.23 5.43 -12.24
N GLY A 129 7.44 4.35 -12.16
CA GLY A 129 7.24 3.58 -10.93
C GLY A 129 8.12 2.33 -10.80
N ALA A 130 8.98 2.02 -11.78
CA ALA A 130 9.69 0.75 -11.86
C ALA A 130 10.72 0.54 -10.74
N SER A 131 11.15 1.60 -10.06
CA SER A 131 12.01 1.51 -8.86
C SER A 131 11.24 1.60 -7.53
N VAL A 132 9.92 1.82 -7.59
CA VAL A 132 9.06 1.99 -6.40
C VAL A 132 8.21 0.73 -6.18
N TYR A 133 7.46 0.30 -7.19
CA TYR A 133 6.52 -0.81 -7.03
C TYR A 133 7.18 -2.15 -6.69
N PRO A 134 8.37 -2.52 -7.20
CA PRO A 134 9.05 -3.73 -6.75
C PRO A 134 9.47 -3.68 -5.27
N ALA A 135 9.84 -2.51 -4.76
CA ALA A 135 10.16 -2.33 -3.34
C ALA A 135 8.91 -2.50 -2.46
N VAL A 136 7.77 -1.99 -2.93
CA VAL A 136 6.47 -2.23 -2.28
C VAL A 136 6.10 -3.72 -2.35
N GLN A 137 6.23 -4.37 -3.51
CA GLN A 137 5.94 -5.79 -3.66
C GLN A 137 6.76 -6.65 -2.70
N ASN A 138 8.07 -6.42 -2.60
CA ASN A 138 8.93 -7.13 -1.65
C ASN A 138 8.45 -6.94 -0.20
N LEU A 139 8.03 -5.73 0.17
CA LEU A 139 7.47 -5.44 1.49
C LEU A 139 6.19 -6.24 1.74
N LEU A 140 5.26 -6.29 0.78
CA LEU A 140 4.00 -7.05 0.90
C LEU A 140 4.27 -8.55 1.05
N LEU A 141 5.15 -9.12 0.22
CA LEU A 141 5.50 -10.53 0.27
C LEU A 141 6.21 -10.89 1.59
N LYS A 142 7.11 -10.03 2.06
CA LYS A 142 7.76 -10.23 3.36
C LYS A 142 6.78 -10.09 4.52
N ALA A 143 5.84 -9.16 4.46
CA ALA A 143 4.78 -9.04 5.45
C ALA A 143 3.95 -10.33 5.53
N ARG A 144 3.58 -10.91 4.37
CA ARG A 144 2.88 -12.19 4.31
C ARG A 144 3.69 -13.33 4.93
N GLU A 145 4.97 -13.44 4.60
CA GLU A 145 5.87 -14.45 5.20
C GLU A 145 5.93 -14.34 6.73
N GLU A 146 5.90 -13.12 7.26
CA GLU A 146 5.89 -12.80 8.69
C GLU A 146 4.49 -12.94 9.33
N GLY A 147 3.49 -13.42 8.59
CA GLY A 147 2.12 -13.65 9.07
C GLY A 147 1.26 -12.38 9.16
N LEU A 148 1.65 -11.29 8.52
CA LEU A 148 0.91 -10.03 8.51
C LEU A 148 0.02 -9.91 7.27
N GLY A 149 -1.15 -9.27 7.45
CA GLY A 149 -2.00 -8.81 6.35
C GLY A 149 -1.60 -7.42 5.85
N THR A 150 -1.84 -7.15 4.57
CA THR A 150 -1.57 -5.86 3.91
C THR A 150 -2.72 -5.46 2.98
N ALA A 151 -2.92 -4.16 2.73
CA ALA A 151 -4.00 -3.63 1.90
C ALA A 151 -3.49 -2.98 0.61
#